data_AF-A0A816H8N1-F1
#
_entry.id   AF-A0A816H8N1-F1
#
_cell.length_a   1.000
_cell.length_b   1.000
_cell.length_c   1.000
_cell.angle_alpha   90.00
_cell.angle_beta   90.00
_cell.angle_gamma   90.00
#
_symmetry.space_group_name_H-M   'P 1'
#
loop_
_entity.id
_entity.type
_entity.pdbx_description
1 polymer ?
#
loop_
_entity_poly.entity_id
_entity_poly.type
_entity_poly.pdbx_seq_one_letter_code
_entity_poly.pdbx_strand_id
1 'polypeptide(L)'
;ALILQLQTTSSFNAVLSSFKVVLLLVRNHTSNTIVSHDQLVFTPHRHCLPKYLIHLYYPTNQSLIPSTNYSLHIHVFVAKTLELRSSWIFPVPFEFLPVNRIAKRLLIPDESFTLQTIQFNTTNSRSCSNVSRCIGYDSDLCEDICVCPPYLSGRRCFVPFDPCVNQNCSGHGKCLPVDSRLYETDQFICICEKEWFGDECEESKARIHVTFASNIPKPSSNIVFLHTLEINFVNEPIHLTYFQRLRSNISNYTILFDEEYLHDLIFIQLYEHSHQYEFYLLLSRKMNSVVLKEINSEVDPSHRCPPINELLHPDIIRLPRLRRVKYYQQICRNKEKFVCFYDDKLMCLCDERNQSDCFNFEPTSYGCLENRCSGRGICVQDHNLCPRQSLCLCEPCSYGEKCQFSRSGYSLSLDAIIGSHIRLATSKTII
;
A
#
# COMPACT_ATOMS: atom_id res chain seq x y z
N ALA A 1 -12.97 -10.56 24.84
CA ALA A 1 -11.75 -9.93 24.29
C ALA A 1 -11.68 -10.20 22.78
N LEU A 2 -11.51 -9.15 21.99
CA LEU A 2 -11.41 -9.20 20.53
C LEU A 2 -10.02 -8.71 20.11
N ILE A 3 -9.35 -9.49 19.26
CA ILE A 3 -8.13 -9.08 18.57
C ILE A 3 -8.51 -8.77 17.13
N LEU A 4 -8.46 -7.51 16.75
CA LEU A 4 -8.88 -7.03 15.44
C LEU A 4 -7.69 -6.52 14.63
N GLN A 5 -7.56 -6.99 13.39
CA GLN A 5 -6.66 -6.44 12.39
C GLN A 5 -7.50 -5.91 11.21
N LEU A 6 -7.23 -4.68 10.77
CA LEU A 6 -7.94 -4.02 9.68
C LEU A 6 -6.96 -3.76 8.53
N GLN A 7 -7.41 -4.00 7.30
CA GLN A 7 -6.67 -3.69 6.08
C GLN A 7 -7.65 -3.15 5.03
N THR A 8 -7.19 -2.27 4.14
CA THR A 8 -7.97 -1.83 2.98
C THR A 8 -7.64 -2.66 1.76
N THR A 9 -8.60 -2.74 0.83
CA THR A 9 -8.44 -3.60 -0.34
C THR A 9 -7.77 -2.94 -1.55
N SER A 10 -7.63 -1.61 -1.59
CA SER A 10 -6.74 -0.95 -2.55
C SER A 10 -5.71 -0.07 -1.88
N SER A 11 -4.55 -0.15 -2.51
CA SER A 11 -3.49 0.84 -2.52
C SER A 11 -3.61 1.82 -3.71
N PHE A 12 -4.63 1.65 -4.58
CA PHE A 12 -4.76 2.44 -5.81
C PHE A 12 -5.29 3.87 -5.57
N ASN A 13 -6.15 4.09 -4.56
CA ASN A 13 -6.79 5.39 -4.29
C ASN A 13 -6.98 5.75 -2.80
N ALA A 14 -6.59 4.87 -1.85
CA ALA A 14 -7.02 4.97 -0.45
C ALA A 14 -6.08 5.78 0.48
N VAL A 15 -5.05 6.44 -0.06
CA VAL A 15 -3.97 7.11 0.70
C VAL A 15 -4.50 8.13 1.74
N LEU A 16 -5.71 8.68 1.54
CA LEU A 16 -6.27 9.75 2.37
C LEU A 16 -7.54 9.37 3.16
N SER A 17 -7.97 8.11 3.15
CA SER A 17 -9.23 7.74 3.82
C SER A 17 -9.01 7.33 5.28
N SER A 18 -9.65 8.04 6.21
CA SER A 18 -9.80 7.60 7.60
C SER A 18 -11.19 6.99 7.83
N PHE A 19 -11.22 5.95 8.66
CA PHE A 19 -12.42 5.20 8.96
C PHE A 19 -12.75 5.22 10.44
N LYS A 20 -14.04 5.37 10.77
CA LYS A 20 -14.59 5.16 12.11
C LYS A 20 -15.11 3.72 12.17
N VAL A 21 -14.57 2.92 13.07
CA VAL A 21 -14.97 1.53 13.25
C VAL A 21 -15.71 1.41 14.56
N VAL A 22 -16.95 0.91 14.51
CA VAL A 22 -17.81 0.73 15.67
C VAL A 22 -18.04 -0.76 15.89
N LEU A 23 -17.82 -1.19 17.12
CA LEU A 23 -17.96 -2.57 17.56
C LEU A 23 -19.09 -2.65 18.58
N LEU A 24 -20.03 -3.55 18.35
CA LEU A 24 -21.19 -3.76 19.22
C LEU A 24 -21.24 -5.23 19.62
N LEU A 25 -21.38 -5.47 20.93
CA LEU A 25 -21.84 -6.76 21.44
C LEU A 25 -23.36 -6.70 21.53
N VAL A 26 -24.01 -7.57 20.77
CA VAL A 26 -25.47 -7.62 20.63
C VAL A 26 -25.96 -8.91 21.24
N ARG A 27 -26.99 -8.81 22.08
CA ARG A 27 -27.76 -9.94 22.58
C ARG A 27 -28.90 -10.21 21.62
N ASN A 28 -28.92 -11.40 21.05
CA ASN A 28 -29.93 -11.89 20.12
C ASN A 28 -31.05 -12.57 20.92
N HIS A 29 -32.13 -11.84 21.15
CA HIS A 29 -33.38 -12.35 21.70
C HIS A 29 -34.55 -12.00 20.75
N THR A 30 -35.78 -11.91 21.25
CA THR A 30 -36.96 -11.39 20.54
C THR A 30 -36.76 -9.99 19.93
N SER A 31 -35.89 -9.17 20.52
CA SER A 31 -35.36 -7.95 19.93
C SER A 31 -33.85 -7.90 20.16
N ASN A 32 -33.10 -7.46 19.15
CA ASN A 32 -31.65 -7.31 19.26
C ASN A 32 -31.34 -6.13 20.19
N THR A 33 -30.63 -6.38 21.28
CA THR A 33 -30.25 -5.35 22.25
C THR A 33 -28.73 -5.22 22.31
N ILE A 34 -28.24 -3.98 22.30
CA ILE A 34 -26.80 -3.70 22.44
C ILE A 34 -26.49 -3.67 23.94
N VAL A 35 -25.50 -4.46 24.36
CA VAL A 35 -25.09 -4.59 25.76
C VAL A 35 -23.70 -4.02 26.05
N SER A 36 -22.89 -3.84 25.01
CA SER A 36 -21.57 -3.23 25.14
C SER A 36 -21.13 -2.73 23.78
N HIS A 37 -20.44 -1.60 23.75
CA HIS A 37 -19.90 -1.04 22.53
C HIS A 37 -18.50 -0.46 22.73
N ASP A 38 -17.77 -0.36 21.62
CA ASP A 38 -16.50 0.33 21.53
C ASP A 38 -16.39 0.98 20.13
N GLN A 39 -15.61 2.04 20.00
CA GLN A 39 -15.42 2.77 18.74
C GLN A 39 -13.95 3.14 18.57
N LEU A 40 -13.38 2.94 17.39
CA LEU A 40 -11.99 3.27 17.08
C LEU A 40 -11.80 4.02 15.76
N VAL A 41 -10.65 4.67 15.61
CA VAL A 41 -10.23 5.29 14.35
C VAL A 41 -9.17 4.43 13.65
N PHE A 42 -9.44 4.07 12.40
CA PHE A 42 -8.51 3.32 11.55
C PHE A 42 -8.06 4.16 10.35
N THR A 43 -6.75 4.32 10.20
CA THR A 43 -6.12 5.00 9.07
C THR A 43 -5.18 4.01 8.38
N PRO A 44 -5.46 3.58 7.14
CA PRO A 44 -4.75 2.47 6.49
C PRO A 44 -3.24 2.69 6.37
N HIS A 45 -2.81 3.92 6.07
CA HIS A 45 -1.40 4.26 5.85
C HIS A 45 -0.53 4.09 7.11
N ARG A 46 -1.11 4.21 8.31
CA ARG A 46 -0.37 4.14 9.58
C ARG A 46 -0.74 2.89 10.39
N HIS A 47 -2.00 2.44 10.36
CA HIS A 47 -2.54 1.44 11.29
C HIS A 47 -2.76 0.03 10.69
N CYS A 48 -2.25 -0.26 9.50
CA CYS A 48 -2.42 -1.58 8.87
C CYS A 48 -1.60 -2.72 9.53
N LEU A 49 -0.53 -2.39 10.26
CA LEU A 49 0.28 -3.33 11.05
C LEU A 49 -0.27 -3.61 12.46
N PRO A 50 -0.63 -2.60 13.28
CA PRO A 50 -1.06 -2.84 14.66
C PRO A 50 -2.34 -3.67 14.75
N LYS A 51 -2.43 -4.48 15.81
CA LYS A 51 -3.63 -5.23 16.19
C LYS A 51 -4.31 -4.51 17.33
N TYR A 52 -5.60 -4.26 17.19
CA TYR A 52 -6.40 -3.66 18.24
C TYR A 52 -6.85 -4.74 19.22
N LEU A 53 -6.54 -4.57 20.51
CA LEU A 53 -7.10 -5.37 21.59
C LEU A 53 -8.29 -4.64 22.19
N ILE A 54 -9.48 -5.21 22.01
CA ILE A 54 -10.75 -4.59 22.38
C ILE A 54 -11.47 -5.46 23.41
N HIS A 55 -11.98 -4.81 24.46
CA HIS A 55 -12.70 -5.48 25.54
C HIS A 55 -14.16 -5.05 25.53
N LEU A 56 -15.04 -5.97 25.14
CA LEU A 56 -16.49 -5.85 25.28
C LEU A 56 -16.93 -6.75 26.44
N TYR A 57 -17.91 -6.29 27.20
CA TYR A 57 -18.32 -6.91 28.46
C TYR A 57 -19.75 -7.44 28.38
N TYR A 58 -19.97 -8.57 29.04
CA TYR A 58 -21.32 -9.07 29.28
C TYR A 58 -22.00 -8.24 30.39
N PRO A 59 -23.34 -8.16 30.38
CA PRO A 59 -24.11 -7.48 31.44
C PRO A 59 -23.77 -8.07 32.81
N THR A 60 -23.42 -7.20 33.76
CA THR A 60 -23.06 -7.61 35.13
C THR A 60 -24.28 -7.89 36.03
N ASN A 61 -25.44 -7.35 35.68
CA ASN A 61 -26.63 -7.34 36.53
C ASN A 61 -27.62 -8.50 36.28
N GLN A 62 -27.27 -9.50 35.48
CA GLN A 62 -28.16 -10.61 35.15
C GLN A 62 -27.45 -11.96 35.27
N SER A 63 -28.13 -12.96 35.84
CA SER A 63 -27.66 -14.35 35.80
C SER A 63 -27.48 -14.75 34.34
N LEU A 64 -26.30 -15.24 33.95
CA LEU A 64 -26.01 -15.79 32.63
C LEU A 64 -27.12 -16.78 32.24
N ILE A 65 -28.02 -16.36 31.36
CA ILE A 65 -29.12 -17.20 30.90
C ILE A 65 -28.50 -18.15 29.84
N PRO A 66 -28.58 -19.48 30.01
CA PRO A 66 -27.92 -20.43 29.09
C PRO A 66 -28.44 -20.44 27.65
N SER A 67 -29.45 -19.63 27.32
CA SER A 67 -30.15 -19.60 26.03
C SER A 67 -30.08 -18.25 25.31
N THR A 68 -29.30 -17.29 25.79
CA THR A 68 -29.17 -15.97 25.16
C THR A 68 -28.00 -15.94 24.19
N ASN A 69 -28.29 -16.00 22.89
CA ASN A 69 -27.26 -15.93 21.86
C ASN A 69 -26.64 -14.52 21.79
N TYR A 70 -25.33 -14.40 21.65
CA TYR A 70 -24.61 -13.14 21.44
C TYR A 70 -23.95 -13.08 20.07
N SER A 71 -23.94 -11.90 19.46
CA SER A 71 -23.20 -11.63 18.24
C SER A 71 -22.37 -10.36 18.37
N LEU A 72 -21.21 -10.39 17.73
CA LEU A 72 -20.33 -9.26 17.54
C LEU A 72 -20.65 -8.60 16.19
N HIS A 73 -21.09 -7.35 16.23
CA HIS A 73 -21.34 -6.55 15.04
C HIS A 73 -20.21 -5.53 14.90
N ILE A 74 -19.63 -5.42 13.71
CA ILE A 74 -18.57 -4.47 13.39
C ILE A 74 -19.01 -3.66 12.19
N HIS A 75 -19.14 -2.35 12.37
CA HIS A 75 -19.57 -1.40 11.34
C HIS A 75 -18.44 -0.41 11.07
N VAL A 76 -18.15 -0.16 9.80
CA VAL A 76 -17.11 0.78 9.38
C VAL A 76 -17.75 1.92 8.62
N PHE A 77 -17.42 3.15 9.01
CA PHE A 77 -17.91 4.38 8.40
C PHE A 77 -16.73 5.20 7.87
N VAL A 78 -16.97 5.93 6.78
CA VAL A 78 -16.05 6.97 6.34
C VAL A 78 -16.02 8.08 7.39
N ALA A 79 -14.86 8.43 7.93
CA ALA A 79 -14.80 9.32 9.09
C ALA A 79 -15.41 10.70 8.81
N LYS A 80 -15.17 11.27 7.61
CA LYS A 80 -15.66 12.62 7.22
C LYS A 80 -17.18 12.67 7.01
N THR A 81 -17.74 11.72 6.26
CA THR A 81 -19.16 11.74 5.85
C THR A 81 -20.06 10.91 6.78
N LEU A 82 -19.47 10.04 7.61
CA LEU A 82 -20.17 9.04 8.42
C LEU A 82 -21.07 8.11 7.59
N GLU A 83 -20.75 7.96 6.31
CA GLU A 83 -21.39 6.99 5.42
C GLU A 83 -20.88 5.59 5.73
N LEU A 84 -21.81 4.63 5.80
CA LEU A 84 -21.47 3.23 6.07
C LEU A 84 -20.70 2.66 4.88
N ARG A 85 -19.52 2.12 5.17
CA ARG A 85 -18.62 1.52 4.18
C ARG A 85 -18.73 0.01 4.13
N SER A 86 -18.78 -0.65 5.28
CA SER A 86 -18.90 -2.09 5.39
C SER A 86 -19.41 -2.51 6.77
N SER A 87 -19.92 -3.74 6.85
CA SER A 87 -20.48 -4.29 8.08
C SER A 87 -20.25 -5.79 8.14
N TRP A 88 -19.90 -6.29 9.33
CA TRP A 88 -19.72 -7.71 9.60
C TRP A 88 -20.45 -8.12 10.87
N ILE A 89 -21.00 -9.33 10.87
CA ILE A 89 -21.66 -9.92 12.03
C ILE A 89 -21.02 -11.29 12.27
N PHE A 90 -20.58 -11.53 13.50
CA PHE A 90 -19.97 -12.79 13.92
C PHE A 90 -20.71 -13.35 15.13
N PRO A 91 -21.11 -14.63 15.14
CA PRO A 91 -21.62 -15.25 16.37
C PRO A 91 -20.51 -15.36 17.42
N VAL A 92 -20.85 -15.18 18.70
CA VAL A 92 -19.92 -15.42 19.80
C VAL A 92 -20.03 -16.90 20.20
N PRO A 93 -18.99 -17.73 19.96
CA PRO A 93 -19.05 -19.14 20.32
C PRO A 93 -18.91 -19.31 21.84
N PHE A 94 -19.39 -20.45 22.37
CA PHE A 94 -19.16 -20.88 23.76
C PHE A 94 -19.49 -19.81 24.83
N GLU A 95 -20.74 -19.37 24.85
CA GLU A 95 -21.24 -18.28 25.69
C GLU A 95 -21.21 -18.56 27.19
N PHE A 96 -21.07 -19.83 27.58
CA PHE A 96 -20.88 -20.24 28.98
C PHE A 96 -19.48 -19.91 29.51
N LEU A 97 -18.51 -19.59 28.65
CA LEU A 97 -17.18 -19.23 29.09
C LEU A 97 -17.19 -17.81 29.67
N PRO A 98 -16.54 -17.61 30.83
CA PRO A 98 -16.46 -16.28 31.45
C PRO A 98 -15.73 -15.27 30.57
N VAL A 99 -14.86 -15.74 29.66
CA VAL A 99 -14.14 -14.91 28.71
C VAL A 99 -14.07 -15.61 27.35
N ASN A 100 -14.59 -14.94 26.33
CA ASN A 100 -14.41 -15.34 24.94
C ASN A 100 -13.28 -14.53 24.28
N ARG A 101 -12.41 -15.23 23.54
CA ARG A 101 -11.32 -14.64 22.75
C ARG A 101 -11.60 -14.85 21.27
N ILE A 102 -11.86 -13.75 20.55
CA ILE A 102 -12.15 -13.77 19.12
C ILE A 102 -11.02 -13.03 18.40
N ALA A 103 -10.47 -13.61 17.34
CA ALA A 103 -9.50 -12.96 16.47
C ALA A 103 -10.07 -12.81 15.05
N LYS A 104 -10.06 -11.60 14.51
CA LYS A 104 -10.57 -11.31 13.16
C LYS A 104 -9.62 -10.40 12.39
N ARG A 105 -9.40 -10.75 11.12
CA ARG A 105 -8.80 -9.87 10.12
C ARG A 105 -9.90 -9.45 9.14
N LEU A 106 -10.14 -8.15 9.00
CA LEU A 106 -11.19 -7.61 8.15
C LEU A 106 -10.58 -6.78 7.02
N LEU A 107 -11.12 -6.97 5.81
CA LEU A 107 -10.75 -6.26 4.59
C LEU A 107 -11.83 -5.23 4.25
N ILE A 108 -11.50 -3.94 4.33
CA ILE A 108 -12.42 -2.84 3.99
C ILE A 108 -12.38 -2.63 2.46
N PRO A 109 -13.51 -2.78 1.74
CA PRO A 109 -13.57 -2.67 0.29
C PRO A 109 -13.36 -1.23 -0.22
N ASP A 110 -12.96 -1.08 -1.49
CA ASP A 110 -12.72 0.22 -2.18
C ASP A 110 -13.97 0.87 -2.78
N GLU A 111 -14.97 0.05 -3.09
CA GLU A 111 -16.29 0.53 -3.45
C GLU A 111 -17.21 0.37 -2.24
N SER A 112 -18.14 1.30 -2.08
CA SER A 112 -19.24 1.09 -1.16
C SER A 112 -20.04 -0.09 -1.69
N PHE A 113 -20.02 -1.20 -0.98
CA PHE A 113 -21.07 -2.17 -1.17
C PHE A 113 -22.37 -1.45 -0.80
N THR A 114 -23.29 -1.33 -1.75
CA THR A 114 -24.69 -1.06 -1.49
C THR A 114 -25.30 -2.27 -0.80
N LEU A 115 -24.83 -2.57 0.42
CA LEU A 115 -25.65 -3.28 1.37
C LEU A 115 -26.92 -2.44 1.49
N GLN A 116 -28.06 -3.04 1.12
CA GLN A 116 -29.39 -2.54 1.44
C GLN A 116 -29.29 -1.90 2.82
N THR A 117 -29.49 -0.58 2.84
CA THR A 117 -29.25 0.31 3.96
C THR A 117 -29.48 -0.42 5.29
N ILE A 118 -28.40 -0.73 6.01
CA ILE A 118 -28.54 -1.16 7.41
C ILE A 118 -29.22 0.01 8.11
N GLN A 119 -30.53 -0.10 8.29
CA GLN A 119 -31.32 0.88 8.99
C GLN A 119 -31.08 0.63 10.48
N PHE A 120 -30.18 1.43 11.04
CA PHE A 120 -30.13 1.59 12.49
C PHE A 120 -31.47 2.18 12.91
N ASN A 121 -32.14 1.57 13.88
CA ASN A 121 -33.46 2.00 14.33
C ASN A 121 -33.30 3.27 15.18
N THR A 122 -33.21 4.43 14.53
CA THR A 122 -32.79 5.72 15.12
C THR A 122 -33.95 6.64 15.49
N THR A 123 -35.19 6.14 15.50
CA THR A 123 -36.42 6.93 15.60
C THR A 123 -36.56 7.75 16.89
N ASN A 124 -35.65 7.63 17.87
CA ASN A 124 -35.64 8.43 19.09
C ASN A 124 -34.23 8.80 19.60
N SER A 125 -33.24 8.94 18.73
CA SER A 125 -31.94 9.48 19.16
C SER A 125 -32.05 10.97 19.50
N ARG A 126 -32.30 11.31 20.76
CA ARG A 126 -32.44 12.70 21.22
C ARG A 126 -31.15 13.25 21.82
N SER A 127 -30.19 12.38 22.11
CA SER A 127 -29.00 12.74 22.86
C SER A 127 -27.79 13.10 21.99
N CYS A 128 -27.72 12.63 20.76
CA CYS A 128 -26.61 12.87 19.85
C CYS A 128 -26.67 14.27 19.19
N SER A 129 -25.50 14.84 18.89
CA SER A 129 -25.39 16.05 18.07
C SER A 129 -25.99 15.85 16.67
N ASN A 130 -26.53 16.92 16.08
CA ASN A 130 -27.18 16.92 14.77
C ASN A 130 -26.24 16.53 13.61
N VAL A 131 -24.94 16.76 13.75
CA VAL A 131 -23.91 16.40 12.75
C VAL A 131 -23.31 15.01 12.98
N SER A 132 -23.76 14.30 14.02
CA SER A 132 -23.29 12.95 14.33
C SER A 132 -24.28 11.90 13.84
N ARG A 133 -23.82 10.64 13.76
CA ARG A 133 -24.67 9.52 13.38
C ARG A 133 -24.99 8.67 14.60
N CYS A 134 -26.26 8.57 14.96
CA CYS A 134 -26.70 7.61 15.96
C CYS A 134 -26.83 6.21 15.34
N ILE A 135 -26.35 5.20 16.05
CA ILE A 135 -26.36 3.81 15.59
C ILE A 135 -27.18 2.88 16.49
N GLY A 136 -27.60 3.34 17.67
CA GLY A 136 -28.40 2.54 18.60
C GLY A 136 -28.32 3.06 20.04
N TYR A 137 -28.76 2.20 20.97
CA TYR A 137 -28.80 2.49 22.40
C TYR A 137 -28.11 1.36 23.16
N ASP A 138 -27.13 1.70 23.99
CA ASP A 138 -26.48 0.77 24.91
C ASP A 138 -27.36 0.58 26.14
N SER A 139 -27.92 -0.63 26.28
CA SER A 139 -28.87 -0.94 27.34
C SER A 139 -28.25 -1.08 28.73
N ASP A 140 -26.96 -1.39 28.82
CA ASP A 140 -26.26 -1.53 30.10
C ASP A 140 -25.75 -0.17 30.60
N LEU A 141 -25.29 0.69 29.68
CA LEU A 141 -24.88 2.08 30.00
C LEU A 141 -26.05 3.08 30.00
N CYS A 142 -27.23 2.67 29.54
CA CYS A 142 -28.42 3.50 29.41
C CYS A 142 -28.23 4.77 28.55
N GLU A 143 -27.48 4.69 27.44
CA GLU A 143 -27.15 5.86 26.61
C GLU A 143 -27.21 5.61 25.09
N ASP A 144 -27.52 6.66 24.33
CA ASP A 144 -27.45 6.65 22.85
C ASP A 144 -25.99 6.50 22.41
N ILE A 145 -25.75 5.66 21.40
CA ILE A 145 -24.42 5.46 20.82
C ILE A 145 -24.27 6.39 19.62
N CYS A 146 -23.48 7.45 19.81
CA CYS A 146 -23.21 8.46 18.79
C CYS A 146 -21.84 8.22 18.14
N VAL A 147 -21.79 8.25 16.81
CA VAL A 147 -20.54 8.23 16.03
C VAL A 147 -20.22 9.67 15.63
N CYS A 148 -19.12 10.20 16.16
CA CYS A 148 -18.73 11.58 15.96
C CYS A 148 -18.00 11.78 14.63
N PRO A 149 -18.29 12.87 13.90
CA PRO A 149 -17.48 13.29 12.76
C PRO A 149 -16.08 13.73 13.23
N PRO A 150 -15.14 14.05 12.32
CA PRO A 150 -13.83 14.55 12.69
C PRO A 150 -14.00 15.84 13.50
N TYR A 151 -13.07 16.08 14.43
CA TYR A 151 -13.01 17.30 15.26
C TYR A 151 -14.08 17.45 16.34
N LEU A 152 -14.98 16.47 16.49
CA LEU A 152 -15.93 16.37 17.59
C LEU A 152 -15.67 15.11 18.42
N SER A 153 -15.85 15.23 19.72
CA SER A 153 -15.65 14.17 20.69
C SER A 153 -16.71 14.21 21.80
N GLY A 154 -16.58 13.29 22.74
CA GLY A 154 -17.53 13.04 23.82
C GLY A 154 -18.68 12.13 23.40
N ARG A 155 -19.38 11.57 24.39
CA ARG A 155 -20.43 10.56 24.18
C ARG A 155 -21.57 11.00 23.27
N ARG A 156 -21.80 12.32 23.21
CA ARG A 156 -22.87 12.95 22.42
C ARG A 156 -22.37 13.75 21.22
N CYS A 157 -21.05 13.78 20.99
CA CYS A 157 -20.41 14.55 19.92
C CYS A 157 -20.67 16.07 19.98
N PHE A 158 -20.75 16.64 21.18
CA PHE A 158 -20.88 18.09 21.39
C PHE A 158 -19.57 18.77 21.79
N VAL A 159 -18.54 18.01 22.17
CA VAL A 159 -17.28 18.58 22.64
C VAL A 159 -16.38 18.79 21.44
N PRO A 160 -15.98 20.04 21.11
CA PRO A 160 -14.95 20.28 20.13
C PRO A 160 -13.65 19.65 20.62
N PHE A 161 -13.07 18.80 19.79
CA PHE A 161 -11.77 18.20 20.07
C PHE A 161 -11.04 18.11 18.74
N ASP A 162 -10.18 19.08 18.52
CA ASP A 162 -9.35 19.13 17.33
C ASP A 162 -7.88 19.17 17.76
N PRO A 163 -7.20 18.00 17.80
CA PRO A 163 -5.77 17.94 18.08
C PRO A 163 -4.94 18.55 16.95
N CYS A 164 -5.55 18.92 15.82
CA CYS A 164 -4.89 19.52 14.67
C CYS A 164 -4.92 21.06 14.67
N VAL A 165 -5.53 21.74 15.66
CA VAL A 165 -5.63 23.22 15.68
C VAL A 165 -4.27 23.90 15.59
N ASN A 166 -3.28 23.37 16.31
CA ASN A 166 -1.91 23.89 16.32
C ASN A 166 -0.94 23.07 15.48
N GLN A 167 -1.44 22.10 14.71
CA GLN A 167 -0.62 21.23 13.89
C GLN A 167 -0.98 21.34 12.42
N ASN A 168 -0.04 21.84 11.63
CA ASN A 168 -0.21 22.00 10.19
C ASN A 168 0.63 21.02 9.37
N CYS A 169 1.26 20.02 10.00
CA CYS A 169 2.09 19.03 9.33
C CYS A 169 3.14 19.70 8.43
N SER A 170 3.87 20.66 9.01
CA SER A 170 4.88 21.48 8.33
C SER A 170 4.37 22.24 7.08
N GLY A 171 3.05 22.35 6.91
CA GLY A 171 2.42 22.94 5.73
C GLY A 171 2.39 22.03 4.50
N HIS A 172 2.81 20.77 4.63
CA HIS A 172 2.98 19.82 3.52
C HIS A 172 2.17 18.53 3.72
N GLY A 173 1.09 18.61 4.49
CA GLY A 173 0.27 17.46 4.79
C GLY A 173 -1.08 17.83 5.37
N LYS A 174 -1.90 16.79 5.58
CA LYS A 174 -3.17 16.90 6.28
C LYS A 174 -3.06 16.23 7.63
N CYS A 175 -3.36 16.98 8.69
CA CYS A 175 -3.47 16.43 10.03
C CYS A 175 -4.79 15.68 10.18
N LEU A 176 -4.73 14.52 10.84
CA LEU A 176 -5.91 13.72 11.21
C LEU A 176 -5.85 13.32 12.68
N PRO A 177 -6.95 13.44 13.43
CA PRO A 177 -7.02 12.90 14.79
C PRO A 177 -6.92 11.37 14.75
N VAL A 178 -6.19 10.79 15.72
CA VAL A 178 -6.07 9.33 15.87
C VAL A 178 -6.64 8.82 17.17
N ASP A 179 -6.76 7.50 17.22
CA ASP A 179 -7.15 6.78 18.40
C ASP A 179 -5.97 6.68 19.39
N SER A 180 -6.13 7.27 20.57
CA SER A 180 -5.10 7.29 21.61
C SER A 180 -4.73 5.91 22.18
N ARG A 181 -5.45 4.84 21.82
CA ARG A 181 -5.11 3.46 22.26
C ARG A 181 -3.92 2.86 21.52
N LEU A 182 -3.57 3.40 20.35
CA LEU A 182 -2.45 2.88 19.55
C LEU A 182 -1.13 3.59 19.84
N TYR A 183 -1.20 4.85 20.26
CA TYR A 183 -0.04 5.70 20.52
C TYR A 183 -0.27 6.39 21.86
N GLU A 184 0.55 6.06 22.86
CA GLU A 184 0.39 6.59 24.23
C GLU A 184 0.58 8.13 24.30
N THR A 185 1.23 8.73 23.30
CA THR A 185 1.56 10.16 23.24
C THR A 185 0.86 10.93 22.13
N ASP A 186 0.53 10.30 21.01
CA ASP A 186 0.16 11.02 19.79
C ASP A 186 -1.36 11.09 19.62
N GLN A 187 -1.90 12.31 19.64
CA GLN A 187 -3.33 12.58 19.46
C GLN A 187 -3.71 12.82 17.99
N PHE A 188 -2.72 12.94 17.12
CA PHE A 188 -2.88 13.17 15.69
C PHE A 188 -1.83 12.41 14.88
N ILE A 189 -2.06 12.31 13.56
CA ILE A 189 -1.07 11.89 12.57
C ILE A 189 -1.09 12.85 11.38
N CYS A 190 0.04 12.98 10.71
CA CYS A 190 0.12 13.69 9.44
C CYS A 190 0.11 12.73 8.26
N ILE A 191 -0.76 12.99 7.29
CA ILE A 191 -0.69 12.39 5.96
C ILE A 191 0.00 13.38 5.03
N CYS A 192 1.22 13.05 4.64
CA CYS A 192 2.05 13.91 3.83
C CYS A 192 1.61 13.97 2.38
N GLU A 193 1.80 15.13 1.78
CA GLU A 193 1.72 15.30 0.34
C GLU A 193 2.78 14.46 -0.37
N LYS A 194 2.60 14.27 -1.68
CA LYS A 194 3.38 13.32 -2.48
C LYS A 194 4.90 13.51 -2.34
N GLU A 195 5.35 14.75 -2.20
CA GLU A 195 6.78 15.14 -2.16
C GLU A 195 7.40 15.15 -0.76
N TRP A 196 6.63 14.84 0.28
CA TRP A 196 7.04 14.98 1.67
C TRP A 196 6.85 13.70 2.47
N PHE A 197 7.67 13.51 3.49
CA PHE A 197 7.63 12.38 4.41
C PHE A 197 8.10 12.83 5.80
N GLY A 198 8.14 11.90 6.75
CA GLY A 198 8.34 12.20 8.17
C GLY A 198 7.05 12.09 8.97
N ASP A 199 7.15 12.28 10.28
CA ASP A 199 5.98 12.19 11.17
C ASP A 199 5.10 13.43 11.11
N GLU A 200 5.69 14.58 10.79
CA GLU A 200 5.03 15.86 10.60
C GLU A 200 5.22 16.42 9.18
N CYS A 201 5.61 15.59 8.22
CA CYS A 201 5.85 15.98 6.82
C CYS A 201 6.94 17.06 6.68
N GLU A 202 7.91 17.02 7.58
CA GLU A 202 9.02 17.94 7.73
C GLU A 202 10.13 17.70 6.70
N GLU A 203 10.26 16.46 6.21
CA GLU A 203 11.30 16.07 5.26
C GLU A 203 10.77 15.97 3.83
N SER A 204 11.52 16.52 2.88
CA SER A 204 11.18 16.39 1.46
C SER A 204 11.86 15.18 0.84
N LYS A 205 11.11 14.40 0.08
CA LYS A 205 11.56 13.19 -0.60
C LYS A 205 12.67 13.44 -1.61
N ALA A 206 13.65 12.53 -1.64
CA ALA A 206 14.62 12.44 -2.71
C ALA A 206 13.93 12.11 -4.04
N ARG A 207 14.49 12.59 -5.15
CA ARG A 207 13.87 12.50 -6.46
C ARG A 207 14.88 12.20 -7.56
N ILE A 208 14.45 11.38 -8.52
CA ILE A 208 15.19 11.11 -9.75
C ILE A 208 14.31 11.45 -10.94
N HIS A 209 14.82 12.28 -11.84
CA HIS A 209 14.20 12.54 -13.13
C HIS A 209 14.83 11.62 -14.17
N VAL A 210 14.04 10.69 -14.67
CA VAL A 210 14.45 9.71 -15.67
C VAL A 210 14.00 10.16 -17.05
N THR A 211 14.94 10.36 -17.95
CA THR A 211 14.69 10.56 -19.39
C THR A 211 15.11 9.32 -20.18
N PHE A 212 14.60 9.17 -21.39
CA PHE A 212 14.98 8.07 -22.28
C PHE A 212 15.74 8.62 -23.48
N ALA A 213 16.90 8.03 -23.78
CA ALA A 213 17.62 8.32 -25.01
C ALA A 213 16.75 7.98 -26.24
N SER A 214 16.96 8.71 -27.34
CA SER A 214 16.09 8.66 -28.53
C SER A 214 16.01 7.28 -29.21
N ASN A 215 16.97 6.41 -28.92
CA ASN A 215 17.10 5.06 -29.47
C ASN A 215 16.62 3.94 -28.53
N ILE A 216 16.16 4.26 -27.31
CA ILE A 216 15.55 3.28 -26.41
C ILE A 216 14.07 3.13 -26.76
N PRO A 217 13.60 1.93 -27.20
CA PRO A 217 12.18 1.69 -27.35
C PRO A 217 11.50 1.74 -25.98
N LYS A 218 10.35 2.44 -25.89
CA LYS A 218 9.56 2.43 -24.66
C LYS A 218 9.00 1.02 -24.44
N PRO A 219 8.99 0.52 -23.18
CA PRO A 219 8.43 -0.79 -22.89
C PRO A 219 6.97 -0.85 -23.28
N SER A 220 6.56 -1.92 -23.96
CA SER A 220 5.19 -2.12 -24.43
C SER A 220 4.17 -2.13 -23.28
N SER A 221 4.55 -2.64 -22.11
CA SER A 221 3.71 -2.58 -20.90
C SER A 221 3.56 -1.17 -20.30
N ASN A 222 4.45 -0.25 -20.68
CA ASN A 222 4.66 1.03 -20.01
C ASN A 222 4.91 0.88 -18.50
N ILE A 223 5.55 -0.20 -18.03
CA ILE A 223 5.88 -0.41 -16.62
C ILE A 223 7.38 -0.35 -16.45
N VAL A 224 7.81 0.36 -15.42
CA VAL A 224 9.20 0.38 -14.97
C VAL A 224 9.28 0.02 -13.50
N PHE A 225 10.30 -0.74 -13.14
CA PHE A 225 10.72 -0.92 -11.76
C PHE A 225 12.04 -0.18 -11.55
N LEU A 226 12.22 0.38 -10.38
CA LEU A 226 13.42 1.08 -9.97
C LEU A 226 13.95 0.39 -8.73
N HIS A 227 15.15 -0.14 -8.83
CA HIS A 227 15.82 -0.89 -7.78
C HIS A 227 16.92 -0.03 -7.21
N THR A 228 16.88 0.21 -5.90
CA THR A 228 17.87 1.03 -5.22
C THR A 228 18.59 0.24 -4.16
N LEU A 229 19.92 0.39 -4.10
CA LEU A 229 20.75 -0.31 -3.12
C LEU A 229 21.60 0.67 -2.34
N GLU A 230 21.43 0.65 -1.02
CA GLU A 230 22.31 1.33 -0.09
C GLU A 230 23.40 0.35 0.36
N ILE A 231 24.66 0.74 0.16
CA ILE A 231 25.81 -0.09 0.51
C ILE A 231 26.24 0.29 1.93
N ASN A 232 25.74 -0.43 2.92
CA ASN A 232 26.16 -0.30 4.30
C ASN A 232 27.17 -1.41 4.66
N PHE A 233 28.30 -1.07 5.28
CA PHE A 233 29.29 -2.07 5.74
C PHE A 233 28.98 -2.67 7.12
N VAL A 234 28.14 -2.00 7.90
CA VAL A 234 27.81 -2.43 9.26
C VAL A 234 26.56 -3.31 9.27
N ASN A 235 25.60 -2.99 8.40
CA ASN A 235 24.34 -3.69 8.28
C ASN A 235 24.22 -4.42 6.94
N GLU A 236 23.25 -5.30 6.79
CA GLU A 236 22.91 -5.86 5.48
C GLU A 236 22.53 -4.73 4.50
N PRO A 237 22.93 -4.84 3.21
CA PRO A 237 22.60 -3.83 2.21
C PRO A 237 21.09 -3.72 2.06
N ILE A 238 20.59 -2.47 2.09
CA ILE A 238 19.17 -2.19 1.96
C ILE A 238 18.84 -2.14 0.47
N HIS A 239 18.02 -3.09 0.01
CA HIS A 239 17.51 -3.12 -1.35
C HIS A 239 16.02 -2.78 -1.35
N LEU A 240 15.64 -1.75 -2.08
CA LEU A 240 14.24 -1.33 -2.25
C LEU A 240 13.85 -1.34 -3.72
N THR A 241 12.58 -1.68 -3.98
CA THR A 241 12.01 -1.70 -5.34
C THR A 241 10.79 -0.80 -5.39
N TYR A 242 10.89 0.25 -6.20
CA TYR A 242 9.80 1.16 -6.54
C TYR A 242 9.27 0.79 -7.92
N PHE A 243 7.99 1.02 -8.20
CA PHE A 243 7.44 0.75 -9.53
C PHE A 243 6.43 1.79 -9.95
N GLN A 244 6.41 2.06 -11.25
CA GLN A 244 5.49 3.04 -11.82
C GLN A 244 5.06 2.62 -13.22
N ARG A 245 3.78 2.89 -13.52
CA ARG A 245 3.28 2.81 -14.89
C ARG A 245 3.48 4.14 -15.59
N LEU A 246 4.31 4.14 -16.63
CA LEU A 246 4.59 5.26 -17.51
C LEU A 246 3.31 5.69 -18.26
N ARG A 247 3.21 7.00 -18.51
CA ARG A 247 2.19 7.57 -19.40
C ARG A 247 2.77 7.68 -20.80
N SER A 248 1.99 7.28 -21.81
CA SER A 248 2.43 7.10 -23.19
C SER A 248 3.00 8.39 -23.84
N ASN A 249 2.51 9.56 -23.43
CA ASN A 249 2.84 10.86 -24.04
C ASN A 249 4.00 11.62 -23.38
N ILE A 250 4.59 11.10 -22.30
CA ILE A 250 5.63 11.78 -21.55
C ILE A 250 6.96 11.07 -21.83
N SER A 251 8.08 11.80 -21.97
CA SER A 251 9.43 11.23 -22.18
C SER A 251 10.33 11.36 -20.94
N ASN A 252 9.88 12.12 -19.95
CA ASN A 252 10.54 12.38 -18.68
C ASN A 252 9.66 11.95 -17.51
N TYR A 253 10.22 11.20 -16.56
CA TYR A 253 9.45 10.70 -15.42
C TYR A 253 10.18 10.97 -14.13
N THR A 254 9.49 11.56 -13.17
CA THR A 254 10.03 11.80 -11.83
C THR A 254 9.57 10.69 -10.90
N ILE A 255 10.53 9.97 -10.30
CA ILE A 255 10.28 9.00 -9.25
C ILE A 255 10.72 9.62 -7.92
N LEU A 256 9.89 9.46 -6.90
CA LEU A 256 10.12 9.97 -5.55
C LEU A 256 10.40 8.81 -4.61
N PHE A 257 11.40 8.96 -3.75
CA PHE A 257 11.79 7.99 -2.74
C PHE A 257 11.25 8.44 -1.39
N ASP A 258 10.76 7.51 -0.56
CA ASP A 258 10.30 7.80 0.81
C ASP A 258 11.49 8.00 1.78
N GLU A 259 12.53 8.72 1.32
CA GLU A 259 13.79 8.96 2.01
C GLU A 259 14.34 10.35 1.65
N GLU A 260 15.23 10.89 2.48
CA GLU A 260 15.82 12.23 2.28
C GLU A 260 16.87 12.24 1.17
N TYR A 261 17.58 11.12 1.00
CA TYR A 261 18.71 10.98 0.08
C TYR A 261 18.58 9.76 -0.83
N LEU A 262 19.22 9.84 -1.99
CA LEU A 262 19.35 8.72 -2.92
C LEU A 262 20.38 7.71 -2.42
N HIS A 263 20.03 6.43 -2.56
CA HIS A 263 20.90 5.28 -2.40
C HIS A 263 22.10 5.29 -3.37
N ASP A 264 23.11 4.46 -3.09
CA ASP A 264 24.39 4.44 -3.82
C ASP A 264 24.26 3.91 -5.25
N LEU A 265 23.43 2.89 -5.44
CA LEU A 265 23.17 2.28 -6.74
C LEU A 265 21.69 2.39 -7.08
N ILE A 266 21.39 2.78 -8.33
CA ILE A 266 20.04 2.82 -8.87
C ILE A 266 20.02 2.13 -10.23
N PHE A 267 19.17 1.11 -10.36
CA PHE A 267 18.90 0.42 -11.61
C PHE A 267 17.45 0.62 -12.01
N ILE A 268 17.20 0.76 -13.31
CA ILE A 268 15.85 0.70 -13.87
C ILE A 268 15.65 -0.62 -14.61
N GLN A 269 14.53 -1.27 -14.34
CA GLN A 269 14.05 -2.46 -15.02
C GLN A 269 12.90 -2.03 -15.96
N LEU A 270 13.12 -2.15 -17.26
CA LEU A 270 12.08 -1.93 -18.26
C LEU A 270 11.32 -3.26 -18.45
N TYR A 271 10.06 -3.30 -18.04
CA TYR A 271 9.24 -4.52 -18.12
C TYR A 271 8.51 -4.59 -19.47
N GLU A 272 8.63 -5.70 -20.18
CA GLU A 272 7.88 -5.93 -21.42
C GLU A 272 6.64 -6.78 -21.15
N HIS A 273 6.71 -8.10 -21.31
CA HIS A 273 5.64 -9.03 -20.96
C HIS A 273 6.24 -10.39 -20.57
N SER A 274 5.47 -11.22 -19.86
CA SER A 274 5.86 -12.61 -19.57
C SER A 274 7.27 -12.76 -18.97
N HIS A 275 7.62 -11.90 -18.00
CA HIS A 275 8.95 -11.88 -17.36
C HIS A 275 10.12 -11.52 -18.29
N GLN A 276 9.85 -10.92 -19.45
CA GLN A 276 10.89 -10.28 -20.26
C GLN A 276 11.13 -8.86 -19.75
N TYR A 277 12.39 -8.56 -19.47
CA TYR A 277 12.81 -7.26 -18.98
C TYR A 277 14.27 -7.00 -19.29
N GLU A 278 14.64 -5.72 -19.27
CA GLU A 278 16.01 -5.27 -19.39
C GLU A 278 16.37 -4.36 -18.22
N PHE A 279 17.62 -4.46 -17.76
CA PHE A 279 18.15 -3.59 -16.71
C PHE A 279 19.10 -2.55 -17.29
N TYR A 280 19.03 -1.34 -16.74
CA TYR A 280 19.96 -0.26 -17.04
C TYR A 280 20.44 0.37 -15.74
N LEU A 281 21.74 0.65 -15.65
CA LEU A 281 22.31 1.39 -14.53
C LEU A 281 22.04 2.89 -14.71
N LEU A 282 21.40 3.52 -13.73
CA LEU A 282 21.11 4.95 -13.72
C LEU A 282 22.09 5.73 -12.84
N LEU A 283 22.45 5.16 -11.69
CA LEU A 283 23.36 5.78 -10.75
C LEU A 283 24.29 4.73 -10.16
N SER A 284 25.58 5.04 -10.12
CA SER A 284 26.58 4.33 -9.34
C SER A 284 27.49 5.33 -8.65
N ARG A 285 27.32 5.48 -7.33
CA ARG A 285 28.10 6.42 -6.52
C ARG A 285 29.27 5.72 -5.85
N LYS A 286 30.44 6.37 -5.85
CA LYS A 286 31.59 5.95 -5.04
C LYS A 286 31.37 6.32 -3.57
N MET A 287 31.90 5.50 -2.68
CA MET A 287 31.90 5.79 -1.24
C MET A 287 32.54 7.15 -0.93
N ASN A 288 31.90 7.92 -0.04
CA ASN A 288 32.28 9.28 0.40
C ASN A 288 31.96 10.43 -0.58
N SER A 289 31.21 10.17 -1.66
CA SER A 289 30.66 11.25 -2.48
C SER A 289 29.51 11.98 -1.75
N VAL A 290 29.25 13.23 -2.14
CA VAL A 290 28.13 14.03 -1.63
C VAL A 290 26.82 13.27 -1.80
N VAL A 291 26.05 13.16 -0.72
CA VAL A 291 24.70 12.57 -0.75
C VAL A 291 23.81 13.42 -1.66
N LEU A 292 23.12 12.76 -2.59
CA LEU A 292 22.26 13.44 -3.56
C LEU A 292 20.81 13.35 -3.13
N LYS A 293 20.13 14.47 -3.18
CA LYS A 293 18.68 14.56 -2.98
C LYS A 293 17.91 14.57 -4.30
N GLU A 294 18.54 15.05 -5.36
CA GLU A 294 17.95 15.19 -6.68
C GLU A 294 18.97 14.89 -7.78
N ILE A 295 18.56 14.13 -8.79
CA ILE A 295 19.40 13.84 -9.96
C ILE A 295 18.57 13.75 -11.25
N ASN A 296 19.17 14.18 -12.36
CA ASN A 296 18.69 13.88 -13.70
C ASN A 296 19.49 12.72 -14.26
N SER A 297 18.82 11.64 -14.65
CA SER A 297 19.43 10.46 -15.23
C SER A 297 18.77 10.12 -16.55
N GLU A 298 19.58 9.71 -17.52
CA GLU A 298 19.10 9.23 -18.81
C GLU A 298 19.26 7.72 -18.90
N VAL A 299 18.24 7.02 -19.38
CA VAL A 299 18.33 5.63 -19.78
C VAL A 299 19.09 5.60 -21.11
N ASP A 300 20.35 5.18 -21.04
CA ASP A 300 21.28 5.14 -22.18
C ASP A 300 21.64 3.68 -22.52
N PRO A 301 21.67 3.29 -23.80
CA PRO A 301 22.06 1.94 -24.22
C PRO A 301 23.45 1.49 -23.74
N SER A 302 24.40 2.42 -23.58
CA SER A 302 25.74 2.13 -23.07
C SER A 302 25.76 1.69 -21.60
N HIS A 303 24.68 1.95 -20.86
CA HIS A 303 24.50 1.53 -19.46
C HIS A 303 23.58 0.31 -19.31
N ARG A 304 23.24 -0.39 -20.40
CA ARG A 304 22.47 -1.64 -20.36
C ARG A 304 23.25 -2.72 -19.61
N CYS A 305 22.58 -3.43 -18.71
CA CYS A 305 23.11 -4.59 -17.99
C CYS A 305 22.59 -5.89 -18.64
N PRO A 306 23.33 -6.51 -19.58
CA PRO A 306 22.92 -7.77 -20.21
C PRO A 306 22.90 -8.97 -19.24
N PRO A 307 22.05 -10.00 -19.51
CA PRO A 307 22.18 -11.29 -18.85
C PRO A 307 23.45 -12.02 -19.31
N ILE A 308 24.03 -12.86 -18.45
CA ILE A 308 25.25 -13.61 -18.82
C ILE A 308 25.08 -14.52 -20.05
N ASN A 309 23.84 -14.93 -20.37
CA ASN A 309 23.53 -15.76 -21.52
C ASN A 309 23.86 -15.08 -22.86
N GLU A 310 23.88 -13.75 -22.89
CA GLU A 310 24.32 -12.95 -24.05
C GLU A 310 25.85 -12.81 -24.11
N LEU A 311 26.55 -13.00 -22.98
CA LEU A 311 27.96 -12.64 -22.81
C LEU A 311 28.91 -13.84 -22.79
N LEU A 312 28.42 -15.01 -22.38
CA LEU A 312 29.23 -16.21 -22.19
C LEU A 312 28.76 -17.36 -23.09
N HIS A 313 29.69 -18.26 -23.39
CA HIS A 313 29.40 -19.45 -24.19
C HIS A 313 28.35 -20.34 -23.51
N PRO A 314 27.41 -20.97 -24.25
CA PRO A 314 26.35 -21.81 -23.68
C PRO A 314 26.84 -22.92 -22.74
N ASP A 315 28.04 -23.45 -22.96
CA ASP A 315 28.64 -24.47 -22.10
C ASP A 315 28.93 -23.94 -20.69
N ILE A 316 29.31 -22.67 -20.57
CA ILE A 316 29.56 -22.01 -19.28
C ILE A 316 28.23 -21.75 -18.57
N ILE A 317 27.19 -21.33 -19.30
CA ILE A 317 25.84 -21.09 -18.75
C ILE A 317 25.27 -22.33 -18.07
N ARG A 318 25.52 -23.52 -18.64
CA ARG A 318 25.07 -24.80 -18.10
C ARG A 318 25.78 -25.20 -16.81
N LEU A 319 26.89 -24.56 -16.46
CA LEU A 319 27.59 -24.84 -15.22
C LEU A 319 26.81 -24.30 -14.01
N PRO A 320 26.95 -24.93 -12.83
CA PRO A 320 26.42 -24.39 -11.59
C PRO A 320 27.00 -23.00 -11.28
N ARG A 321 26.21 -22.13 -10.64
CA ARG A 321 26.55 -20.73 -10.33
C ARG A 321 27.98 -20.54 -9.77
N LEU A 322 28.39 -21.34 -8.79
CA LEU A 322 29.73 -21.27 -8.17
C LEU A 322 30.88 -21.47 -9.16
N ARG A 323 30.65 -22.18 -10.28
CA ARG A 323 31.63 -22.31 -11.36
C ARG A 323 31.56 -21.14 -12.34
N ARG A 324 30.35 -20.63 -12.63
CA ARG A 324 30.16 -19.47 -13.52
C ARG A 324 30.83 -18.20 -13.01
N VAL A 325 30.78 -17.95 -11.69
CA VAL A 325 31.40 -16.78 -11.05
C VAL A 325 32.89 -16.63 -11.39
N LYS A 326 33.61 -17.73 -11.65
CA LYS A 326 35.03 -17.69 -12.06
C LYS A 326 35.26 -16.98 -13.40
N TYR A 327 34.23 -16.88 -14.24
CA TYR A 327 34.29 -16.27 -15.56
C TYR A 327 33.81 -14.80 -15.56
N TYR A 328 33.21 -14.31 -14.47
CA TYR A 328 32.67 -12.95 -14.41
C TYR A 328 33.73 -11.87 -14.62
N GLN A 329 34.91 -12.08 -14.05
CA GLN A 329 36.06 -11.21 -14.25
C GLN A 329 36.46 -11.08 -15.73
N GLN A 330 36.24 -12.13 -16.54
CA GLN A 330 36.57 -12.12 -17.96
C GLN A 330 35.61 -11.21 -18.74
N ILE A 331 34.35 -11.09 -18.31
CA ILE A 331 33.34 -10.23 -18.94
C ILE A 331 33.82 -8.77 -18.90
N CYS A 332 34.23 -8.28 -17.73
CA CYS A 332 34.71 -6.90 -17.58
C CYS A 332 36.06 -6.62 -18.26
N ARG A 333 36.86 -7.66 -18.58
CA ARG A 333 38.15 -7.52 -19.27
C ARG A 333 38.03 -7.39 -20.79
N ASN A 334 36.87 -7.70 -21.36
CA ASN A 334 36.69 -7.74 -22.81
C ASN A 334 36.64 -6.32 -23.43
N LYS A 335 36.86 -6.22 -24.75
CA LYS A 335 37.03 -4.92 -25.45
C LYS A 335 35.75 -4.05 -25.50
N GLU A 336 34.58 -4.65 -25.34
CA GLU A 336 33.33 -3.92 -25.09
C GLU A 336 33.26 -3.66 -23.58
N LYS A 337 33.49 -2.40 -23.18
CA LYS A 337 33.40 -2.02 -21.76
C LYS A 337 31.93 -2.01 -21.35
N PHE A 338 31.47 -3.12 -20.80
CA PHE A 338 30.19 -3.20 -20.10
C PHE A 338 30.31 -2.51 -18.74
N VAL A 339 29.26 -1.80 -18.33
CA VAL A 339 29.21 -1.19 -16.99
C VAL A 339 28.67 -2.17 -15.96
N CYS A 340 27.81 -3.10 -16.38
CA CYS A 340 27.13 -4.05 -15.52
C CYS A 340 26.64 -5.27 -16.29
N PHE A 341 26.30 -6.36 -15.59
CA PHE A 341 25.61 -7.55 -16.10
C PHE A 341 24.95 -8.31 -14.95
N TYR A 342 24.09 -9.30 -15.25
CA TYR A 342 23.44 -10.09 -14.21
C TYR A 342 23.38 -11.60 -14.51
N ASP A 343 23.41 -12.41 -13.45
CA ASP A 343 23.27 -13.86 -13.46
C ASP A 343 22.30 -14.32 -12.37
N ASP A 344 21.11 -14.75 -12.77
CA ASP A 344 20.02 -15.13 -11.87
C ASP A 344 19.67 -14.03 -10.85
N LYS A 345 20.24 -14.12 -9.64
CA LYS A 345 20.04 -13.22 -8.50
C LYS A 345 21.28 -12.38 -8.19
N LEU A 346 22.30 -12.42 -9.04
CA LEU A 346 23.51 -11.63 -8.87
C LEU A 346 23.51 -10.49 -9.89
N MET A 347 23.65 -9.26 -9.41
CA MET A 347 23.98 -8.12 -10.24
C MET A 347 25.46 -7.83 -10.05
N CYS A 348 26.15 -7.58 -11.15
CA CYS A 348 27.59 -7.32 -11.17
C CYS A 348 27.86 -5.97 -11.83
N LEU A 349 28.76 -5.19 -11.23
CA LEU A 349 29.31 -3.95 -11.77
C LEU A 349 30.74 -4.19 -12.24
N CYS A 350 31.11 -3.59 -13.37
CA CYS A 350 32.50 -3.57 -13.83
C CYS A 350 33.18 -2.27 -13.38
N ASP A 351 34.24 -2.39 -12.60
CA ASP A 351 35.01 -1.25 -12.12
C ASP A 351 35.98 -0.71 -13.20
N GLU A 352 36.61 0.43 -12.91
CA GLU A 352 37.62 1.05 -13.79
C GLU A 352 38.87 0.17 -14.02
N ARG A 353 39.08 -0.84 -13.16
CA ARG A 353 40.18 -1.81 -13.24
C ARG A 353 39.77 -3.08 -13.97
N ASN A 354 38.61 -3.08 -14.64
CA ASN A 354 38.03 -4.21 -15.35
C ASN A 354 37.79 -5.42 -14.43
N GLN A 355 37.42 -5.16 -13.17
CA GLN A 355 37.00 -6.15 -12.19
C GLN A 355 35.50 -6.17 -12.01
N SER A 356 34.96 -7.38 -11.88
CA SER A 356 33.54 -7.57 -11.59
C SER A 356 33.34 -7.57 -10.08
N ASP A 357 32.53 -6.65 -9.57
CA ASP A 357 32.03 -6.67 -8.20
C ASP A 357 30.54 -7.06 -8.22
N CYS A 358 30.18 -8.11 -7.50
CA CYS A 358 28.87 -8.75 -7.63
C CYS A 358 28.18 -8.87 -6.28
N PHE A 359 26.90 -8.52 -6.25
CA PHE A 359 26.06 -8.55 -5.05
C PHE A 359 24.72 -9.22 -5.32
N ASN A 360 24.07 -9.66 -4.24
CA ASN A 360 22.72 -10.23 -4.34
C ASN A 360 21.73 -9.13 -4.74
N PHE A 361 20.94 -9.41 -5.76
CA PHE A 361 19.97 -8.50 -6.36
C PHE A 361 18.66 -9.26 -6.54
N GLU A 362 17.90 -9.34 -5.44
CA GLU A 362 16.57 -9.94 -5.43
C GLU A 362 15.52 -8.84 -5.36
N PRO A 363 14.74 -8.60 -6.44
CA PRO A 363 13.69 -7.58 -6.45
C PRO A 363 12.73 -7.74 -5.27
N THR A 364 12.57 -6.70 -4.46
CA THR A 364 11.72 -6.70 -3.26
C THR A 364 10.27 -6.39 -3.61
N SER A 365 9.71 -7.08 -4.61
CA SER A 365 8.28 -6.97 -4.94
C SER A 365 7.52 -8.16 -4.36
N TYR A 366 6.36 -7.90 -3.76
CA TYR A 366 5.55 -8.94 -3.13
C TYR A 366 4.32 -9.26 -3.96
N GLY A 367 3.88 -10.51 -3.93
CA GLY A 367 2.56 -10.88 -4.45
C GLY A 367 1.45 -10.27 -3.59
N CYS A 368 0.34 -9.90 -4.22
CA CYS A 368 -0.84 -9.43 -3.49
C CYS A 368 -1.53 -10.58 -2.75
N LEU A 369 -2.04 -10.31 -1.55
CA LEU A 369 -2.84 -11.30 -0.77
C LEU A 369 -4.12 -11.72 -1.50
N GLU A 370 -4.76 -10.77 -2.19
CA GLU A 370 -5.90 -11.02 -3.06
C GLU A 370 -5.57 -10.48 -4.46
N ASN A 371 -5.49 -11.36 -5.46
CA ASN A 371 -5.21 -10.95 -6.84
C ASN A 371 -6.46 -10.34 -7.48
N ARG A 372 -6.44 -9.02 -7.67
CA ARG A 372 -7.53 -8.25 -8.30
C ARG A 372 -7.29 -7.91 -9.76
N CYS A 373 -6.25 -8.49 -10.35
CA CYS A 373 -5.97 -8.36 -11.76
C CYS A 373 -6.88 -9.31 -12.55
N SER A 374 -7.52 -8.78 -13.57
CA SER A 374 -8.29 -9.54 -14.56
C SER A 374 -7.37 -10.27 -15.53
N GLY A 375 -7.93 -11.17 -16.35
CA GLY A 375 -7.23 -11.76 -17.49
C GLY A 375 -5.93 -12.47 -17.14
N ARG A 376 -5.89 -13.21 -16.01
CA ARG A 376 -4.70 -13.90 -15.48
C ARG A 376 -3.51 -12.97 -15.17
N GLY A 377 -3.75 -11.67 -15.03
CA GLY A 377 -2.70 -10.74 -14.61
C GLY A 377 -2.12 -11.10 -13.24
N ILE A 378 -0.83 -10.81 -13.05
CA ILE A 378 -0.10 -11.03 -11.80
C ILE A 378 -0.12 -9.72 -11.00
N CYS A 379 -0.60 -9.77 -9.76
CA CYS A 379 -0.61 -8.61 -8.87
C CYS A 379 0.69 -8.53 -8.07
N VAL A 380 1.35 -7.37 -8.15
CA VAL A 380 2.53 -7.02 -7.36
C VAL A 380 2.25 -5.80 -6.48
N GLN A 381 2.88 -5.75 -5.32
CA GLN A 381 2.74 -4.66 -4.35
C GLN A 381 4.08 -4.31 -3.70
N ASP A 382 4.17 -3.08 -3.19
CA ASP A 382 5.36 -2.50 -2.55
C ASP A 382 5.65 -3.09 -1.16
N HIS A 383 4.62 -3.47 -0.41
CA HIS A 383 4.78 -4.04 0.93
C HIS A 383 3.82 -5.20 1.17
N ASN A 384 4.32 -6.29 1.76
CA ASN A 384 3.55 -7.53 1.94
C ASN A 384 2.30 -7.36 2.83
N LEU A 385 2.46 -6.65 3.97
CA LEU A 385 1.40 -6.50 4.97
C LEU A 385 0.56 -5.23 4.84
N CYS A 386 1.10 -4.22 4.16
CA CYS A 386 0.67 -2.82 4.22
C CYS A 386 0.94 -2.11 2.90
N PRO A 387 0.37 -2.62 1.79
CA PRO A 387 0.68 -2.08 0.48
C PRO A 387 0.20 -0.63 0.36
N ARG A 388 1.11 0.30 0.02
CA ARG A 388 0.75 1.69 -0.34
C ARG A 388 0.55 1.83 -1.83
N GLN A 389 1.13 0.92 -2.62
CA GLN A 389 0.96 0.86 -4.06
C GLN A 389 0.83 -0.59 -4.53
N SER A 390 0.01 -0.84 -5.54
CA SER A 390 -0.04 -2.13 -6.21
C SER A 390 -0.18 -1.94 -7.72
N LEU A 391 0.18 -2.97 -8.46
CA LEU A 391 0.25 -2.94 -9.92
C LEU A 391 -0.10 -4.32 -10.47
N CYS A 392 -0.90 -4.33 -11.53
CA CYS A 392 -1.15 -5.54 -12.29
C CYS A 392 -0.20 -5.67 -13.48
N LEU A 393 0.53 -6.78 -13.53
CA LEU A 393 1.34 -7.20 -14.67
C LEU A 393 0.48 -8.04 -15.60
N CYS A 394 0.24 -7.54 -16.81
CA CYS A 394 -0.70 -8.15 -17.74
C CYS A 394 -0.01 -9.19 -18.63
N GLU A 395 -0.74 -10.27 -18.93
CA GLU A 395 -0.38 -11.21 -19.98
C GLU A 395 -0.31 -10.51 -21.36
N PRO A 396 0.40 -11.10 -22.33
CA PRO A 396 0.40 -10.60 -23.71
C PRO A 396 -1.03 -10.42 -24.23
N CYS A 397 -1.26 -9.34 -24.97
CA CYS A 397 -2.58 -8.93 -25.49
C CYS A 397 -3.60 -8.44 -24.45
N SER A 398 -3.29 -8.43 -23.15
CA SER A 398 -4.12 -7.81 -22.11
C SER A 398 -3.56 -6.45 -21.68
N TYR A 399 -4.45 -5.50 -21.37
CA TYR A 399 -4.07 -4.14 -20.98
C TYR A 399 -5.12 -3.48 -20.07
N GLY A 400 -4.81 -2.28 -19.57
CA GLY A 400 -5.59 -1.57 -18.55
C GLY A 400 -4.94 -1.68 -17.17
N GLU A 401 -5.42 -0.87 -16.22
CA GLU A 401 -4.81 -0.80 -14.89
C GLU A 401 -4.86 -2.12 -14.12
N LYS A 402 -5.95 -2.87 -14.32
CA LYS A 402 -6.21 -4.19 -13.75
C LYS A 402 -6.16 -5.30 -14.81
N CYS A 403 -5.57 -5.06 -15.98
CA CYS A 403 -5.58 -6.01 -17.10
C CYS A 403 -7.00 -6.40 -17.55
N GLN A 404 -7.95 -5.48 -17.44
CA GLN A 404 -9.37 -5.74 -17.71
C GLN A 404 -9.74 -5.81 -19.19
N PHE A 405 -8.86 -5.35 -20.08
CA PHE A 405 -9.09 -5.35 -21.52
C PHE A 405 -8.21 -6.38 -22.21
N SER A 406 -8.72 -6.97 -23.30
CA SER A 406 -7.98 -7.94 -24.12
C SER A 406 -8.11 -7.61 -25.60
N ARG A 407 -7.01 -7.80 -26.35
CA ARG A 407 -6.93 -7.74 -27.81
C ARG A 407 -7.12 -9.12 -28.48
N SER A 408 -7.42 -10.17 -27.71
CA SER A 408 -7.57 -11.54 -28.24
C SER A 408 -8.88 -11.79 -29.00
N GLY A 409 -9.80 -10.81 -29.07
CA GLY A 409 -11.03 -10.89 -29.84
C GLY A 409 -10.95 -10.12 -31.16
N TYR A 410 -11.38 -10.75 -32.27
CA TYR A 410 -11.45 -10.12 -33.60
C TYR A 410 -12.48 -8.99 -33.73
N SER A 411 -13.25 -8.69 -32.68
CA SER A 411 -14.11 -7.51 -32.63
C SER A 411 -13.27 -6.31 -32.17
N LEU A 412 -12.96 -5.44 -33.13
CA LEU A 412 -12.26 -4.18 -32.90
C LEU A 412 -13.22 -3.22 -32.16
N SER A 413 -13.35 -3.39 -30.84
CA SER A 413 -14.19 -2.51 -30.02
C SER A 413 -13.55 -1.12 -29.96
N LEU A 414 -14.36 -0.08 -29.78
CA LEU A 414 -13.85 1.27 -29.55
C LEU A 414 -12.89 1.29 -28.34
N ASP A 415 -13.11 0.42 -27.34
CA ASP A 415 -12.22 0.25 -26.19
C ASP A 415 -10.86 -0.40 -26.56
N ALA A 416 -10.78 -1.17 -27.64
CA ALA A 416 -9.54 -1.74 -28.19
C ALA A 416 -8.65 -0.68 -28.87
N ILE A 417 -9.27 0.27 -29.57
CA ILE A 417 -8.58 1.38 -30.24
C ILE A 417 -8.28 2.50 -29.24
N ILE A 418 -9.31 2.96 -28.53
CA ILE A 418 -9.23 4.14 -27.69
C ILE A 418 -8.75 3.77 -26.29
N GLY A 419 -8.98 2.58 -25.75
CA GLY A 419 -8.57 2.22 -24.38
C GLY A 419 -7.06 2.34 -24.12
N SER A 420 -6.21 2.16 -25.13
CA SER A 420 -4.76 2.48 -25.02
C SER A 420 -4.44 3.98 -24.97
N HIS A 421 -5.40 4.83 -25.36
CA HIS A 421 -5.33 6.30 -25.43
C HIS A 421 -6.28 7.04 -24.45
N ILE A 422 -7.31 6.40 -23.84
CA ILE A 422 -8.33 7.01 -22.93
C ILE A 422 -7.75 7.43 -21.57
N ARG A 423 -6.46 7.21 -21.27
CA ARG A 423 -5.83 7.75 -20.06
C ARG A 423 -5.72 9.29 -20.01
N LEU A 424 -6.44 9.99 -20.87
CA LEU A 424 -6.63 11.43 -20.86
C LEU A 424 -7.83 11.78 -19.96
N ALA A 425 -7.54 12.45 -18.84
CA ALA A 425 -8.48 13.29 -18.08
C ALA A 425 -9.41 12.70 -17.00
N THR A 426 -9.03 11.61 -16.30
CA THR A 426 -9.67 11.27 -15.00
C THR A 426 -8.67 11.27 -13.85
N SER A 427 -7.96 12.38 -13.71
CA SER A 427 -7.57 12.91 -12.40
C SER A 427 -8.28 14.25 -12.24
N LYS A 428 -9.62 14.23 -12.28
CA LYS A 428 -10.35 15.29 -11.59
C LYS A 428 -10.23 14.98 -10.12
N THR A 429 -9.36 15.75 -9.47
CA THR A 429 -9.50 16.20 -8.09
C THR A 429 -10.98 16.24 -7.73
N ILE A 430 -11.44 15.23 -7.00
CA ILE A 430 -12.66 15.37 -6.22
C ILE A 430 -12.17 16.07 -4.95
N ILE A 431 -12.50 17.36 -4.89
CA ILE A 431 -12.34 18.23 -3.72
C ILE A 431 -13.14 17.65 -2.55
#